data_AF-A0A970F6W2-F1
#
_entry.id   AF-A0A970F6W2-F1
#
_cell.length_a   1.000
_cell.length_b   1.000
_cell.length_c   1.000
_cell.angle_alpha   90.00
_cell.angle_beta   90.00
_cell.angle_gamma   90.00
#
_symmetry.space_group_name_H-M   'P 1'
#
loop_
_entity.id
_entity.type
_entity.pdbx_description
1 polymer ?
#
loop_
_entity_poly.entity_id
_entity_poly.type
_entity_poly.pdbx_seq_one_letter_code
_entity_poly.pdbx_strand_id
1 'polypeptide(L)'
;MQEQEKDWLFRYQYIYRVRHSEKSKQRFLKALVADLSTMREDVRVIEYDRQKKSANRNVYIGNIEDAKEIICTYYDTPTKSFGPYVFFDREAQKRQTLIYLLSSSLLLVFLGFFFTLLYMNQVKNPFDFTSGWTWLAMAGFGGFFYLLSQYTKGKASKKTFIRNTSSILALLMLLKKNNQEKRAFAFID
;
A
#
# COMPACT_ATOMS: atom_id res chain seq x y z
N MET A 1 1.91 28.21 -6.84
CA MET A 1 1.23 27.11 -6.11
C MET A 1 0.42 27.73 -4.99
N GLN A 2 -0.91 27.61 -5.05
CA GLN A 2 -1.84 28.15 -4.06
C GLN A 2 -1.68 27.42 -2.71
N GLU A 3 -2.08 28.03 -1.60
CA GLU A 3 -1.91 27.47 -0.26
C GLU A 3 -2.55 26.08 -0.09
N GLN A 4 -3.77 25.90 -0.61
CA GLN A 4 -4.46 24.60 -0.65
C GLN A 4 -3.71 23.52 -1.44
N GLU A 5 -3.05 23.88 -2.54
CA GLU A 5 -2.25 22.92 -3.34
C GLU A 5 -1.01 22.46 -2.56
N LYS A 6 -0.37 23.37 -1.82
CA LYS A 6 0.76 23.04 -0.94
C LYS A 6 0.33 22.14 0.21
N ASP A 7 -0.83 22.40 0.80
CA ASP A 7 -1.42 21.54 1.83
C ASP A 7 -1.72 20.13 1.28
N TRP A 8 -2.36 20.02 0.11
CA TRP A 8 -2.59 18.73 -0.53
C TRP A 8 -1.28 17.99 -0.81
N LEU A 9 -0.28 18.68 -1.36
CA LEU A 9 1.03 18.10 -1.58
C LEU A 9 1.59 17.53 -0.26
N PHE A 10 1.58 18.32 0.80
CA PHE A 10 2.08 17.88 2.10
C PHE A 10 1.31 16.67 2.64
N ARG A 11 -0.02 16.75 2.70
CA ARG A 11 -0.88 15.69 3.24
C ARG A 11 -0.77 14.40 2.45
N TYR A 12 -0.85 14.44 1.12
CA TYR A 12 -0.85 13.23 0.30
C TYR A 12 0.54 12.65 0.04
N GLN A 13 1.60 13.46 0.12
CA GLN A 13 2.97 12.99 -0.05
C GLN A 13 3.59 12.47 1.25
N TYR A 14 3.26 13.07 2.39
CA TYR A 14 3.92 12.75 3.66
C TYR A 14 2.99 12.04 4.64
N ILE A 15 1.77 12.53 4.87
CA ILE A 15 0.84 11.96 5.86
C ILE A 15 0.15 10.70 5.32
N TYR A 16 -0.46 10.79 4.14
CA TYR A 16 -1.21 9.71 3.49
C TYR A 16 -0.43 9.06 2.36
N ARG A 17 0.90 8.99 2.52
CA ARG A 17 1.84 8.48 1.51
C ARG A 17 1.61 7.02 1.14
N VAL A 18 1.20 6.20 2.11
CA VAL A 18 1.06 4.75 1.96
C VAL A 18 -0.40 4.38 2.15
N ARG A 19 -0.97 3.73 1.13
CA ARG A 19 -2.40 3.39 1.01
C ARG A 19 -2.54 1.89 0.72
N HIS A 20 -1.90 1.07 1.55
CA HIS A 20 -1.78 -0.37 1.37
C HIS A 20 -2.75 -1.15 2.27
N SER A 21 -2.78 -0.83 3.56
CA SER A 21 -3.69 -1.48 4.52
C SER A 21 -5.06 -0.80 4.53
N GLU A 22 -6.11 -1.54 4.91
CA GLU A 22 -7.47 -1.01 5.04
C GLU A 22 -7.55 0.27 5.87
N LYS A 23 -6.90 0.26 7.05
CA LYS A 23 -6.85 1.45 7.92
C LYS A 23 -6.20 2.65 7.22
N SER A 24 -5.14 2.43 6.44
CA SER A 24 -4.46 3.50 5.71
C SER A 24 -5.30 4.02 4.52
N LYS A 25 -5.94 3.12 3.77
CA LYS A 25 -6.85 3.46 2.67
C LYS A 25 -8.06 4.25 3.18
N GLN A 26 -8.68 3.81 4.27
CA GLN A 26 -9.83 4.49 4.86
C GLN A 26 -9.49 5.90 5.35
N ARG A 27 -8.33 6.07 6.01
CA ARG A 27 -7.84 7.41 6.42
C ARG A 27 -7.61 8.32 5.22
N PHE A 28 -6.99 7.79 4.17
CA PHE A 28 -6.78 8.52 2.93
C PHE A 28 -8.11 8.92 2.26
N LEU A 29 -9.03 7.96 2.10
CA LEU A 29 -10.34 8.21 1.47
C LEU A 29 -11.15 9.23 2.25
N LYS A 30 -11.13 9.19 3.58
CA LYS A 30 -11.80 10.20 4.41
C LYS A 30 -11.25 11.61 4.12
N ALA A 31 -9.93 11.75 4.02
CA ALA A 31 -9.30 13.02 3.67
C ALA A 31 -9.61 13.45 2.22
N LEU A 32 -9.54 12.51 1.27
CA LEU A 32 -9.80 12.75 -0.14
C LEU A 32 -11.24 13.20 -0.38
N VAL A 33 -12.21 12.48 0.16
CA VAL A 33 -13.64 12.82 0.02
C VAL A 33 -13.92 14.17 0.67
N ALA A 34 -13.37 14.43 1.87
CA ALA A 34 -13.52 15.74 2.51
C ALA A 34 -13.01 16.88 1.61
N ASP A 35 -11.83 16.72 1.00
CA ASP A 35 -11.30 17.73 0.07
C ASP A 35 -12.15 17.86 -1.19
N LEU A 36 -12.56 16.74 -1.80
CA LEU A 36 -13.39 16.74 -3.01
C LEU A 36 -14.75 17.40 -2.76
N SER A 37 -15.38 17.12 -1.62
CA SER A 37 -16.68 17.70 -1.24
C SER A 37 -16.63 19.22 -1.05
N THR A 38 -15.45 19.83 -0.86
CA THR A 38 -15.33 21.30 -0.85
C THR A 38 -15.42 21.92 -2.24
N MET A 39 -15.23 21.13 -3.29
CA MET A 39 -15.18 21.59 -4.69
C MET A 39 -16.35 21.06 -5.53
N ARG A 40 -16.93 19.93 -5.14
CA ARG A 40 -17.89 19.15 -5.94
C ARG A 40 -18.92 18.49 -5.03
N GLU A 41 -20.20 18.61 -5.36
CA GLU A 41 -21.29 17.98 -4.62
C GLU A 41 -21.59 16.55 -5.11
N ASP A 42 -21.16 16.22 -6.33
CA ASP A 42 -21.45 14.97 -7.03
C ASP A 42 -20.44 13.84 -6.75
N VAL A 43 -19.83 13.85 -5.56
CA VAL A 43 -18.87 12.83 -5.12
C VAL A 43 -19.60 11.59 -4.62
N ARG A 44 -19.34 10.44 -5.23
CA ARG A 44 -19.92 9.14 -4.85
C ARG A 44 -18.82 8.15 -4.49
N VAL A 45 -18.93 7.51 -3.34
CA VAL A 45 -18.04 6.39 -2.96
C VAL A 45 -18.80 5.09 -3.12
N ILE A 46 -18.30 4.21 -3.98
CA ILE A 46 -18.90 2.89 -4.22
C ILE A 46 -17.96 1.83 -3.63
N GLU A 47 -18.52 1.02 -2.74
CA GLU A 47 -17.82 -0.11 -2.14
C GLU A 47 -18.14 -1.39 -2.90
N TYR A 48 -17.09 -2.12 -3.29
CA TYR A 48 -17.15 -3.42 -3.95
C TYR A 48 -16.68 -4.52 -2.99
N ASP A 49 -17.19 -5.74 -3.17
CA ASP A 49 -16.80 -6.92 -2.39
C ASP A 49 -16.98 -6.78 -0.87
N ARG A 50 -18.15 -6.29 -0.42
CA ARG A 50 -18.49 -6.13 1.02
C ARG A 50 -18.32 -7.40 1.87
N GLN A 51 -18.33 -8.58 1.24
CA GLN A 51 -18.16 -9.86 1.93
C GLN A 51 -16.70 -10.21 2.26
N LYS A 52 -15.71 -9.49 1.71
CA LYS A 52 -14.29 -9.72 2.01
C LYS A 52 -13.82 -8.83 3.17
N LYS A 53 -12.81 -9.31 3.91
CA LYS A 53 -12.17 -8.61 5.03
C LYS A 53 -11.58 -7.24 4.65
N SER A 54 -11.41 -6.98 3.35
CA SER A 54 -11.03 -5.69 2.76
C SER A 54 -11.97 -5.38 1.59
N ALA A 55 -12.89 -4.43 1.78
CA ALA A 55 -13.75 -3.95 0.70
C ALA A 55 -12.98 -2.92 -0.13
N ASN A 56 -12.98 -3.10 -1.45
CA ASN A 56 -12.40 -2.13 -2.37
C ASN A 56 -13.36 -0.94 -2.49
N ARG A 57 -12.85 0.29 -2.52
CA ARG A 57 -13.70 1.50 -2.51
C ARG A 57 -13.27 2.44 -3.63
N ASN A 58 -14.11 2.63 -4.63
CA ASN A 58 -13.82 3.60 -5.68
C ASN A 58 -14.55 4.91 -5.40
N VAL A 59 -13.90 6.03 -5.68
CA VAL A 59 -14.51 7.37 -5.61
C VAL A 59 -14.77 7.84 -7.03
N TYR A 60 -15.99 8.24 -7.30
CA TYR A 60 -16.47 8.71 -8.59
C TYR A 60 -17.00 10.13 -8.44
N ILE A 61 -16.70 10.98 -9.43
CA ILE A 61 -17.15 12.37 -9.48
C ILE A 61 -17.68 12.62 -10.88
N GLY A 62 -18.89 13.17 -10.99
CA GLY A 62 -19.61 13.30 -12.26
C GLY A 62 -20.44 12.08 -12.62
N ASN A 63 -21.23 12.22 -13.68
CA ASN A 63 -21.99 11.12 -14.26
C ASN A 63 -21.09 10.31 -15.20
N ILE A 64 -20.75 9.08 -14.81
CA ILE A 64 -19.86 8.20 -15.57
C ILE A 64 -20.54 7.63 -16.81
N GLU A 65 -21.86 7.41 -16.75
CA GLU A 65 -22.62 6.78 -17.84
C GLU A 65 -22.75 7.73 -19.03
N ASP A 66 -22.93 9.03 -18.76
CA ASP A 66 -23.12 10.06 -19.79
C ASP A 66 -21.84 10.87 -20.10
N ALA A 67 -20.72 10.57 -19.43
CA ALA A 67 -19.48 11.32 -19.62
C ALA A 67 -18.87 11.05 -21.01
N LYS A 68 -18.44 12.12 -21.67
CA LYS A 68 -17.65 12.00 -22.91
C LYS A 68 -16.22 11.54 -22.66
N GLU A 69 -15.70 11.86 -21.47
CA GLU A 69 -14.34 11.53 -21.07
C GLU A 69 -14.32 11.18 -19.58
N ILE A 70 -13.63 10.09 -19.24
CA ILE A 70 -13.42 9.64 -17.87
C ILE A 70 -11.92 9.68 -17.59
N ILE A 71 -11.51 10.54 -16.65
CA ILE A 71 -10.12 10.60 -16.19
C ILE A 71 -10.01 9.79 -14.90
N CYS A 72 -9.16 8.77 -14.88
CA CYS A 72 -9.01 7.91 -13.72
C CYS A 72 -7.57 7.82 -13.20
N THR A 73 -7.43 7.58 -11.90
CA THR A 73 -6.16 7.21 -11.27
C THR A 73 -6.39 6.11 -10.24
N TYR A 74 -5.37 5.29 -10.04
CA TYR A 74 -5.29 4.46 -8.84
C TYR A 74 -4.86 5.32 -7.65
N TYR A 75 -5.43 5.06 -6.48
CA TYR A 75 -4.99 5.65 -5.23
C TYR A 75 -4.27 4.67 -4.31
N ASP A 76 -4.41 3.36 -4.52
CA ASP A 76 -3.82 2.36 -3.64
C ASP A 76 -2.29 2.32 -3.72
N THR A 77 -1.64 1.61 -2.81
CA THR A 77 -0.18 1.38 -2.87
C THR A 77 0.08 -0.11 -3.05
N PRO A 78 0.71 -0.53 -4.16
CA PRO A 78 0.90 -1.95 -4.43
C PRO A 78 1.94 -2.57 -3.49
N THR A 79 1.86 -3.88 -3.32
CA THR A 79 2.88 -4.66 -2.62
C THR A 79 4.18 -4.71 -3.45
N LYS A 80 5.33 -4.82 -2.78
CA LYS A 80 6.61 -5.09 -3.44
C LYS A 80 6.54 -6.37 -4.29
N SER A 81 7.15 -6.30 -5.47
CA SER A 81 7.24 -7.37 -6.45
C SER A 81 8.64 -7.36 -7.07
N PHE A 82 9.02 -8.45 -7.73
CA PHE A 82 10.22 -8.48 -8.55
C PHE A 82 9.98 -7.89 -9.93
N GLY A 83 10.93 -7.07 -10.39
CA GLY A 83 10.88 -6.44 -11.70
C GLY A 83 10.02 -5.18 -11.75
N PRO A 84 9.86 -4.59 -12.95
CA PRO A 84 9.00 -3.43 -13.15
C PRO A 84 7.52 -3.82 -13.01
N TYR A 85 6.70 -2.84 -12.65
CA TYR A 85 5.25 -3.01 -12.64
C TYR A 85 4.73 -3.28 -14.05
N VAL A 86 3.97 -4.36 -14.24
CA VAL A 86 3.39 -4.71 -15.53
C VAL A 86 2.03 -4.02 -15.68
N PHE A 87 1.90 -3.18 -16.71
CA PHE A 87 0.68 -2.43 -16.95
C PHE A 87 -0.44 -3.33 -17.45
N PHE A 88 -1.64 -3.17 -16.89
CA PHE A 88 -2.88 -3.85 -17.28
C PHE A 88 -2.86 -5.40 -17.20
N ASP A 89 -1.77 -6.01 -16.75
CA ASP A 89 -1.66 -7.45 -16.52
C ASP A 89 -1.64 -7.77 -15.02
N ARG A 90 -2.85 -8.00 -14.49
CA ARG A 90 -3.03 -8.30 -13.08
C ARG A 90 -2.44 -9.66 -12.70
N GLU A 91 -2.47 -10.64 -13.59
CA GLU A 91 -2.01 -12.00 -13.29
C GLU A 91 -0.49 -12.08 -13.26
N ALA A 92 0.20 -11.43 -14.21
CA ALA A 92 1.65 -11.29 -14.16
C ALA A 92 2.11 -10.55 -12.90
N GLN A 93 1.43 -9.45 -12.53
CA GLN A 93 1.77 -8.68 -11.33
C GLN A 93 1.56 -9.48 -10.04
N LYS A 94 0.46 -10.24 -9.95
CA LYS A 94 0.22 -11.18 -8.83
C LYS A 94 1.32 -12.23 -8.75
N ARG A 95 1.68 -12.85 -9.87
CA ARG A 95 2.74 -13.87 -9.94
C ARG A 95 4.08 -13.31 -9.48
N GLN A 96 4.49 -12.15 -9.95
CA GLN A 96 5.74 -11.50 -9.52
C GLN A 96 5.76 -11.14 -8.04
N THR A 97 4.62 -10.68 -7.52
CA THR A 97 4.45 -10.41 -6.08
C THR A 97 4.58 -11.69 -5.27
N LEU A 98 3.93 -12.77 -5.71
CA LEU A 98 3.97 -14.07 -5.04
C LEU A 98 5.37 -14.68 -5.06
N ILE A 99 6.08 -14.62 -6.19
CA ILE A 99 7.48 -15.06 -6.29
C ILE A 99 8.37 -14.27 -5.32
N TYR A 100 8.19 -12.95 -5.22
CA TYR A 100 8.92 -12.11 -4.27
C TYR A 100 8.63 -12.52 -2.81
N LEU A 101 7.37 -12.73 -2.45
CA LEU A 101 6.97 -13.14 -1.10
C LEU A 101 7.55 -14.51 -0.76
N LEU A 102 7.43 -15.49 -1.66
CA LEU A 102 7.92 -16.85 -1.43
C LEU A 102 9.44 -16.89 -1.33
N SER A 103 10.16 -16.31 -2.29
CA SER A 103 11.63 -16.30 -2.27
C SER A 103 12.21 -15.58 -1.07
N SER A 104 11.67 -14.41 -0.69
CA SER A 104 12.13 -13.68 0.49
C SER A 104 11.82 -14.41 1.80
N SER A 105 10.64 -15.04 1.90
CA SER A 105 10.29 -15.85 3.06
C SER A 105 11.15 -17.11 3.15
N LEU A 106 11.41 -17.77 2.03
CA LEU A 106 12.25 -18.97 1.96
C LEU A 106 13.70 -18.65 2.34
N LEU A 107 14.25 -17.54 1.83
CA LEU A 107 15.59 -17.08 2.18
C LEU A 107 15.69 -16.78 3.69
N LEU A 108 14.66 -16.15 4.27
CA LEU A 108 14.62 -15.94 5.72
C LEU A 108 14.59 -17.27 6.47
N VAL A 109 13.76 -18.23 6.07
CA VAL A 109 13.71 -19.56 6.71
C VAL A 109 15.09 -20.24 6.65
N PHE A 110 15.80 -20.17 5.52
CA PHE A 110 17.16 -20.68 5.42
C PHE A 110 18.14 -19.99 6.37
N LEU A 111 18.08 -18.65 6.49
CA LEU A 111 18.88 -17.90 7.46
C LEU A 111 18.54 -18.28 8.90
N GLY A 112 17.26 -18.44 9.23
CA GLY A 112 16.80 -18.87 10.55
C GLY A 112 17.25 -20.29 10.89
N PHE A 113 17.23 -21.19 9.90
CA PHE A 113 17.75 -22.56 10.04
C PHE A 113 19.26 -22.54 10.30
N PHE A 114 20.03 -21.79 9.50
CA PHE A 114 21.47 -21.66 9.69
C PHE A 114 21.83 -21.05 11.05
N PHE A 115 21.10 -20.01 11.47
CA PHE A 115 21.24 -19.42 12.80
C PHE A 115 20.97 -20.44 13.91
N THR A 116 19.94 -21.27 13.76
CA THR A 116 19.63 -22.36 14.70
C THR A 116 20.78 -23.37 14.79
N LEU A 117 21.36 -23.78 13.66
CA LEU A 117 22.51 -24.70 13.66
C LEU A 117 23.73 -24.10 14.37
N LEU A 118 24.05 -22.83 14.11
CA LEU A 118 25.14 -22.13 14.80
C LEU A 118 24.90 -22.05 16.30
N TYR A 119 23.66 -21.76 16.70
CA TYR A 119 23.26 -21.71 18.11
C TYR A 119 23.43 -23.07 18.79
N MET A 120 22.95 -24.15 18.17
CA MET A 120 23.07 -25.52 18.70
C MET A 120 24.52 -25.97 18.88
N ASN A 121 25.45 -25.53 18.02
CA ASN A 121 26.87 -25.87 18.15
C ASN A 121 27.57 -25.16 19.33
N GLN A 122 27.06 -24.00 19.75
CA GLN A 122 27.68 -23.17 20.79
C GLN A 122 27.11 -23.44 22.19
N VAL A 123 25.85 -23.91 22.27
CA VAL A 123 25.16 -24.05 23.56
C VAL A 123 25.32 -25.46 24.13
N LYS A 124 26.01 -25.55 25.28
CA LYS A 124 26.17 -26.79 26.04
C LYS A 124 24.96 -27.11 26.92
N ASN A 125 24.32 -26.08 27.50
CA ASN A 125 23.13 -26.21 28.34
C ASN A 125 21.99 -25.38 27.75
N PRO A 126 20.95 -26.00 27.17
CA PRO A 126 19.81 -25.27 26.65
C PRO A 126 19.02 -24.63 27.80
N PHE A 127 18.52 -23.40 27.56
CA PHE A 127 17.65 -22.65 28.49
C PHE A 127 18.27 -22.19 29.82
N ASP A 128 19.57 -21.95 29.86
CA ASP A 128 20.18 -21.25 31.00
C ASP A 128 19.88 -19.74 30.93
N PHE A 129 18.90 -19.28 31.70
CA PHE A 129 18.49 -17.86 31.75
C PHE A 129 19.51 -16.94 32.45
N THR A 130 20.54 -17.50 33.08
CA THR A 130 21.65 -16.72 33.65
C THR A 130 22.71 -16.37 32.61
N SER A 131 22.72 -17.08 31.47
CA SER A 131 23.65 -16.83 30.37
C SER A 131 23.17 -15.70 29.45
N GLY A 132 24.03 -14.71 29.21
CA GLY A 132 23.77 -13.65 28.24
C GLY A 132 23.55 -14.17 26.81
N TRP A 133 24.06 -15.36 26.49
CA TRP A 133 23.88 -15.99 25.18
C TRP A 133 22.43 -16.43 24.93
N THR A 134 21.74 -16.90 25.97
CA THR A 134 20.32 -17.29 25.91
C THR A 134 19.46 -16.08 25.59
N TRP A 135 19.73 -14.93 26.22
CA TRP A 135 19.03 -13.68 25.93
C TRP A 135 19.29 -13.17 24.52
N LEU A 136 20.54 -13.24 24.04
CA LEU A 136 20.90 -12.88 22.67
C LEU A 136 20.18 -13.76 21.64
N ALA A 137 20.14 -15.07 21.87
CA ALA A 137 19.44 -16.00 21.00
C ALA A 137 17.93 -15.76 21.00
N MET A 138 17.32 -15.50 22.17
CA MET A 138 15.90 -15.18 22.27
C MET A 138 15.55 -13.88 21.53
N ALA A 139 16.39 -12.84 21.66
CA ALA A 139 16.25 -11.60 20.89
C ALA A 139 16.42 -11.87 19.39
N GLY A 140 17.37 -12.72 18.99
CA GLY A 140 17.60 -13.15 17.61
C GLY A 140 16.38 -13.84 17.01
N PHE A 141 15.82 -14.84 17.69
CA PHE A 141 14.61 -15.55 17.25
C PHE A 141 13.38 -14.63 17.24
N GLY A 142 13.23 -13.77 18.25
CA GLY A 142 12.18 -12.75 18.26
C GLY A 142 12.27 -11.81 17.06
N GLY A 143 13.47 -11.32 16.75
CA GLY A 143 13.76 -10.52 15.56
C GLY A 143 13.49 -11.27 14.26
N PHE A 144 13.86 -12.55 14.19
CA PHE A 144 13.59 -13.42 13.04
C PHE A 144 12.10 -13.55 12.77
N PHE A 145 11.29 -13.94 13.77
CA PHE A 145 9.85 -14.08 13.60
C PHE A 145 9.16 -12.75 13.30
N TYR A 146 9.63 -11.66 13.89
CA TYR A 146 9.17 -10.32 13.55
C TYR A 146 9.41 -9.98 12.07
N LEU A 147 10.63 -10.19 11.57
CA LEU A 147 10.98 -9.95 10.17
C LEU A 147 10.16 -10.86 9.25
N LEU A 148 10.07 -12.16 9.55
CA LEU A 148 9.30 -13.12 8.77
C LEU A 148 7.82 -12.71 8.68
N SER A 149 7.22 -12.26 9.78
CA SER A 149 5.85 -11.72 9.81
C SER A 149 5.68 -10.52 8.87
N GLN A 150 6.68 -9.65 8.80
CA GLN A 150 6.64 -8.46 7.93
C GLN A 150 6.83 -8.79 6.44
N TYR A 151 7.64 -9.80 6.11
CA TYR A 151 7.84 -10.22 4.71
C TYR A 151 6.66 -11.04 4.19
N THR A 152 6.09 -11.94 4.99
CA THR A 152 4.94 -12.77 4.61
C THR A 152 3.67 -11.95 4.37
N LYS A 153 3.46 -10.86 5.13
CA LYS A 153 2.33 -9.92 4.93
C LYS A 153 2.49 -9.02 3.70
N GLY A 154 3.70 -8.95 3.12
CA GLY A 154 4.03 -8.08 2.01
C GLY A 154 4.23 -6.62 2.40
N LYS A 155 5.39 -6.07 2.07
CA LYS A 155 5.69 -4.64 2.29
C LYS A 155 5.17 -3.81 1.12
N ALA A 156 4.59 -2.65 1.43
CA ALA A 156 4.16 -1.67 0.43
C ALA A 156 5.35 -1.15 -0.40
N SER A 157 5.16 -1.03 -1.71
CA SER A 157 6.11 -0.40 -2.62
C SER A 157 5.79 1.07 -2.81
N LYS A 158 6.69 1.95 -2.36
CA LYS A 158 6.49 3.42 -2.41
C LYS A 158 7.03 4.06 -3.70
N LYS A 159 7.76 3.30 -4.52
CA LYS A 159 8.46 3.77 -5.72
C LYS A 159 7.82 3.12 -6.93
N THR A 160 6.71 3.68 -7.38
CA THR A 160 5.98 3.19 -8.56
C THR A 160 5.70 4.35 -9.50
N PHE A 161 5.81 4.08 -10.80
CA PHE A 161 5.50 5.08 -11.82
C PHE A 161 3.99 5.33 -11.93
N ILE A 162 3.18 4.29 -11.68
CA ILE A 162 1.72 4.33 -11.58
C ILE A 162 1.33 4.12 -10.12
N ARG A 163 0.17 4.63 -9.68
CA ARG A 163 -0.29 4.58 -8.27
C ARG A 163 0.54 5.48 -7.32
N ASN A 164 1.05 6.59 -7.86
CA ASN A 164 1.84 7.55 -7.10
C ASN A 164 0.97 8.72 -6.63
N THR A 165 1.51 9.52 -5.70
CA THR A 165 0.80 10.70 -5.20
C THR A 165 0.64 11.78 -6.27
N SER A 166 1.53 11.87 -7.27
CA SER A 166 1.42 12.89 -8.32
C SER A 166 0.17 12.73 -9.18
N SER A 167 -0.26 11.52 -9.51
CA SER A 167 -1.49 11.33 -10.30
C SER A 167 -2.75 11.73 -9.52
N ILE A 168 -2.76 11.47 -8.20
CA ILE A 168 -3.82 11.93 -7.30
C ILE A 168 -3.88 13.46 -7.26
N LEU A 169 -2.73 14.11 -7.05
CA LEU A 169 -2.63 15.57 -7.02
C LEU A 169 -3.01 16.19 -8.36
N ALA A 170 -2.59 15.59 -9.48
CA ALA A 170 -2.96 16.04 -10.80
C ALA A 170 -4.48 16.01 -11.00
N LEU A 171 -5.16 14.91 -10.61
CA LEU A 171 -6.61 14.83 -10.69
C LEU A 171 -7.31 15.85 -9.78
N LEU A 172 -6.82 16.06 -8.56
CA LEU A 172 -7.35 17.10 -7.66
C LEU A 172 -7.21 18.50 -8.26
N MET A 173 -6.06 18.81 -8.84
CA MET A 173 -5.82 20.09 -9.51
C MET A 173 -6.70 20.26 -10.76
N LEU A 174 -6.93 19.18 -11.52
CA LEU A 174 -7.83 19.18 -12.67
C LEU A 174 -9.27 19.40 -12.24
N LEU A 175 -9.73 18.72 -11.19
CA LEU A 175 -11.07 18.89 -10.62
C LEU A 175 -11.29 20.32 -10.13
N LYS A 176 -10.30 20.90 -9.45
CA LYS A 176 -10.35 22.29 -8.98
C LYS A 176 -10.44 23.30 -10.12
N LYS A 177 -9.76 23.05 -11.24
CA LYS A 177 -9.71 23.96 -12.39
C LYS A 177 -10.87 23.78 -13.36
N ASN A 178 -11.49 22.61 -13.40
CA ASN A 178 -12.40 22.22 -14.47
C ASN A 178 -13.80 21.90 -13.93
N ASN A 179 -14.78 22.74 -14.26
CA ASN A 179 -16.19 22.53 -13.89
C ASN A 179 -17.04 21.99 -15.06
N GLN A 180 -16.41 21.36 -16.06
CA GLN A 180 -17.14 20.87 -17.23
C GLN A 180 -18.00 19.66 -16.89
N GLU A 181 -19.30 19.76 -17.17
CA GLU A 181 -20.31 18.74 -16.87
C GLU A 181 -20.12 17.42 -17.64
N LYS A 182 -19.42 17.44 -18.78
CA LYS A 182 -19.26 16.26 -19.67
C LYS A 182 -18.02 15.40 -19.38
N ARG A 183 -17.30 15.67 -18.28
CA ARG A 183 -16.11 14.93 -17.86
C ARG A 183 -16.33 14.35 -16.47
N ALA A 184 -16.13 13.04 -16.34
CA ALA A 184 -16.17 12.33 -15.06
C ALA A 184 -14.75 11.97 -14.59
N PHE A 185 -14.61 11.76 -13.29
CA PHE A 185 -13.35 11.42 -12.65
C PHE A 185 -13.51 10.20 -11.75
N ALA A 186 -12.45 9.38 -11.67
CA ALA A 186 -12.45 8.19 -10.84
C ALA A 186 -11.13 8.00 -10.09
N PHE A 187 -11.21 7.75 -8.78
CA PHE A 187 -10.12 7.27 -7.95
C PHE A 187 -10.38 5.80 -7.60
N ILE A 188 -9.50 4.90 -8.06
CA ILE A 188 -9.70 3.45 -8.06
C ILE A 188 -8.73 2.77 -7.09
N ASP A 189 -9.21 1.72 -6.42
CA ASP A 189 -8.41 0.77 -5.61
C ASP A 189 -7.75 -0.33 -6.46
#